data_AF-A0A2T4YS59-F1
#
_entry.id   AF-A0A2T4YS59-F1
#
_cell.length_a   1.000
_cell.length_b   1.000
_cell.length_c   1.000
_cell.angle_alpha   90.00
_cell.angle_beta   90.00
_cell.angle_gamma   90.00
#
_symmetry.space_group_name_H-M   'P 1'
#
loop_
_entity.id
_entity.type
_entity.pdbx_description
1 polymer ?
#
loop_
_entity_poly.entity_id
_entity_poly.type
_entity_poly.pdbx_seq_one_letter_code
_entity_poly.pdbx_strand_id
1 'polypeptide(L)'
;MAKQYWAQLIDFEEEMQSACISGATDHEDAAETLISDFVGQMGGEITKGAVRVWVQGENREKVYDWTVDLIIPEDDGTHGGDEDEEIEVEAEIELIERT
;
A
#
# COMPACT_ATOMS: atom_id res chain seq x y z
N MET A 1 7.98 -0.56 25.64
CA MET A 1 7.78 0.48 24.60
C MET A 1 7.32 -0.25 23.35
N ALA A 2 6.28 0.25 22.68
CA ALA A 2 5.87 -0.30 21.39
C ALA A 2 6.98 -0.05 20.36
N LYS A 3 7.17 -0.97 19.40
CA LYS A 3 8.05 -0.74 18.27
C LYS A 3 7.45 0.35 17.39
N GLN A 4 8.28 1.27 16.91
CA GLN A 4 7.84 2.33 16.00
C GLN A 4 8.37 2.02 14.61
N TYR A 5 7.45 1.66 13.71
CA TYR A 5 7.76 1.34 12.32
C TYR A 5 7.76 2.62 11.48
N TRP A 6 8.72 2.69 10.57
CA TRP A 6 8.87 3.75 9.59
C TRP A 6 8.89 3.12 8.21
N ALA A 7 8.21 3.76 7.27
CA ALA A 7 8.15 3.32 5.89
C ALA A 7 8.42 4.50 4.95
N GLN A 8 8.99 4.21 3.78
CA GLN A 8 9.22 5.21 2.74
C GLN A 8 9.13 4.55 1.37
N LEU A 9 8.36 5.17 0.49
CA LEU A 9 8.32 4.79 -0.92
C LEU A 9 9.66 5.12 -1.58
N ILE A 10 10.22 4.13 -2.25
CA ILE A 10 11.46 4.22 -3.00
C ILE A 10 11.15 3.86 -4.46
N ASP A 11 12.07 4.11 -5.38
CA ASP A 11 11.88 3.87 -6.84
C ASP A 11 11.02 4.92 -7.58
N PHE A 12 10.88 6.12 -7.01
CA PHE A 12 10.32 7.29 -7.68
C PHE A 12 11.42 8.28 -8.11
N GLU A 13 11.17 9.06 -9.16
CA GLU A 13 12.12 10.08 -9.64
C GLU A 13 12.41 11.14 -8.56
N GLU A 14 11.43 11.40 -7.70
CA GLU A 14 11.55 12.30 -6.56
C GLU A 14 11.69 11.50 -5.25
N GLU A 15 12.55 11.97 -4.35
CA GLU A 15 12.71 11.36 -3.03
C GLU A 15 11.46 11.61 -2.19
N MET A 16 10.67 10.54 -1.97
CA MET A 16 9.47 10.62 -1.14
C MET A 16 9.84 10.72 0.34
N GLN A 17 9.06 11.46 1.12
CA GLN A 17 9.28 11.55 2.56
C GLN A 17 8.96 10.23 3.26
N SER A 18 9.72 9.92 4.31
CA SER A 18 9.41 8.80 5.19
C SER A 18 8.24 9.11 6.12
N ALA A 19 7.35 8.14 6.31
CA ALA A 19 6.23 8.22 7.24
C ALA A 19 6.44 7.29 8.45
N CYS A 20 5.97 7.73 9.61
CA CYS A 20 5.89 6.89 10.80
C CYS A 20 4.53 6.19 10.83
N ILE A 21 4.53 4.86 10.79
CA ILE A 21 3.29 4.08 10.75
C ILE A 21 2.89 3.70 12.17
N SER A 22 1.83 4.35 12.65
CA SER A 22 1.31 4.12 14.00
C SER A 22 0.39 2.91 14.00
N GLY A 23 0.60 1.99 14.93
CA GLY A 23 -0.21 0.78 15.07
C GLY A 23 0.34 -0.43 14.33
N ALA A 24 1.36 -0.24 13.48
CA ALA A 24 1.94 -1.36 12.76
C ALA A 24 2.57 -2.40 13.67
N THR A 25 2.30 -3.68 13.36
CA THR A 25 2.76 -4.81 14.18
C THR A 25 4.04 -5.45 13.66
N ASP A 26 4.28 -5.37 12.35
CA ASP A 26 5.44 -5.87 11.64
C ASP A 26 5.79 -4.99 10.41
N HIS A 27 6.74 -5.45 9.58
CA HIS A 27 7.23 -4.66 8.45
C HIS A 27 6.27 -4.69 7.26
N GLU A 28 5.52 -5.78 7.08
CA GLU A 28 4.57 -5.94 5.97
C GLU A 28 3.37 -5.05 6.22
N ASP A 29 2.81 -5.09 7.44
CA ASP A 29 1.70 -4.22 7.84
C ASP A 29 2.04 -2.72 7.73
N ALA A 30 3.27 -2.34 8.06
CA ALA A 30 3.76 -0.98 7.87
C ALA A 30 3.91 -0.59 6.38
N ALA A 31 4.34 -1.53 5.53
CA ALA A 31 4.39 -1.32 4.08
C ALA A 31 2.99 -1.15 3.50
N GLU A 32 2.08 -2.09 3.77
CA GLU A 32 0.69 -2.08 3.28
C GLU A 32 -0.03 -0.79 3.66
N THR A 33 0.12 -0.34 4.91
CA THR A 33 -0.51 0.89 5.39
C THR A 33 -0.05 2.11 4.58
N LEU A 34 1.27 2.24 4.33
CA LEU A 34 1.81 3.36 3.55
C LEU A 34 1.38 3.28 2.08
N ILE A 35 1.41 2.09 1.48
CA ILE A 35 1.04 1.88 0.08
C ILE A 35 -0.44 2.19 -0.12
N SER A 36 -1.31 1.70 0.76
CA SER A 36 -2.76 1.95 0.68
C SER A 36 -3.08 3.45 0.73
N ASP A 37 -2.47 4.18 1.68
CA ASP A 37 -2.62 5.63 1.80
C ASP A 37 -2.12 6.37 0.54
N PHE A 38 -0.96 5.98 0.01
CA PHE A 38 -0.38 6.57 -1.19
C PHE A 38 -1.24 6.30 -2.44
N VAL A 39 -1.62 5.05 -2.68
CA VAL A 39 -2.44 4.65 -3.84
C VAL A 39 -3.80 5.35 -3.80
N GLY A 40 -4.41 5.44 -2.60
CA GLY A 40 -5.64 6.19 -2.39
C GLY A 40 -5.49 7.69 -2.70
N GLN A 41 -4.39 8.32 -2.26
CA GLN A 41 -4.11 9.72 -2.56
C GLN A 41 -3.83 9.98 -4.05
N MET A 42 -3.19 9.02 -4.74
CA MET A 42 -2.92 9.06 -6.17
C MET A 42 -4.11 8.59 -7.03
N GLY A 43 -5.27 8.33 -6.43
CA GLY A 43 -6.48 7.90 -7.15
C GLY A 43 -6.30 6.58 -7.93
N GLY A 44 -5.40 5.70 -7.48
CA GLY A 44 -5.10 4.44 -8.17
C GLY A 44 -4.25 4.57 -9.43
N GLU A 45 -3.69 5.75 -9.75
CA GLU A 45 -2.84 5.92 -10.95
C GLU A 45 -1.53 5.12 -10.89
N ILE A 46 -1.01 4.95 -9.67
CA ILE A 46 0.23 4.21 -9.43
C ILE A 46 -0.11 2.92 -8.71
N THR A 47 0.03 1.80 -9.41
CA THR A 47 -0.29 0.47 -8.91
C THR A 47 0.94 -0.39 -8.64
N LYS A 48 2.15 0.17 -8.72
CA LYS A 48 3.38 -0.57 -8.40
C LYS A 48 4.51 0.36 -7.98
N GLY A 49 5.45 -0.18 -7.21
CA GLY A 49 6.66 0.52 -6.81
C GLY A 49 7.48 -0.31 -5.84
N ALA A 50 8.34 0.36 -5.07
CA ALA A 50 9.00 -0.27 -3.94
C ALA A 50 8.84 0.56 -2.67
N VAL A 51 8.92 -0.11 -1.53
CA VAL A 51 8.83 0.50 -0.21
C VAL A 51 9.94 -0.05 0.66
N ARG A 52 10.64 0.83 1.37
CA ARG A 52 11.56 0.44 2.44
C ARG A 52 10.88 0.63 3.79
N VAL A 53 11.08 -0.31 4.70
CA VAL A 53 10.51 -0.30 6.04
C VAL A 53 11.61 -0.59 7.06
N TRP A 54 11.64 0.17 8.15
CA TRP A 54 12.60 -0.03 9.24
C TRP A 54 11.97 0.27 10.60
N VAL A 55 12.55 -0.29 11.66
CA VAL A 55 12.11 -0.04 13.03
C VAL A 55 13.03 0.99 13.67
N GLN A 56 12.45 1.99 14.32
CA GLN A 56 13.23 2.99 15.05
C GLN A 56 14.12 2.34 16.11
N GLY A 57 15.43 2.60 16.02
CA GLY A 57 16.42 2.06 16.95
C GLY A 57 16.92 0.65 16.62
N GLU A 58 16.39 0.00 15.57
CA GLU A 58 16.95 -1.22 15.00
C GLU A 58 17.82 -0.89 13.78
N ASN A 59 18.92 -1.63 13.57
CA ASN A 59 19.80 -1.46 12.40
C ASN A 59 19.40 -2.40 11.25
N ARG A 60 18.10 -2.65 11.10
CA ARG A 60 17.55 -3.55 10.10
C ARG A 60 16.46 -2.81 9.34
N GLU A 61 16.60 -2.81 8.02
CA GLU A 61 15.58 -2.37 7.08
C GLU A 61 15.20 -3.56 6.19
N LYS A 62 13.96 -3.55 5.72
CA LYS A 62 13.45 -4.45 4.72
C LYS A 62 12.94 -3.65 3.54
N VAL A 63 13.12 -4.18 2.34
CA VAL A 63 12.62 -3.55 1.13
C VAL A 63 11.67 -4.51 0.47
N TYR A 64 10.51 -4.01 0.06
CA TYR A 64 9.49 -4.76 -0.63
C TYR A 64 9.20 -4.11 -1.98
N ASP A 65 9.18 -4.89 -3.04
CA ASP A 65 8.45 -4.55 -4.24
C ASP A 65 6.96 -4.72 -3.97
N TRP A 66 6.15 -3.77 -4.39
CA TRP A 66 4.71 -3.84 -4.21
C TRP A 66 3.98 -3.65 -5.52
N THR A 67 2.85 -4.35 -5.65
CA THR A 67 1.88 -4.19 -6.74
C THR A 67 0.49 -4.16 -6.14
N VAL A 68 -0.40 -3.35 -6.72
CA VAL A 68 -1.80 -3.25 -6.36
C VAL A 68 -2.63 -3.73 -7.53
N ASP A 69 -3.37 -4.81 -7.31
CA ASP A 69 -4.35 -5.32 -8.27
C ASP A 69 -5.73 -4.78 -7.90
N LEU A 70 -6.29 -3.98 -8.80
CA LEU A 70 -7.63 -3.41 -8.66
C LEU A 70 -8.62 -4.42 -9.26
N ILE A 71 -9.30 -5.15 -8.39
CA ILE A 71 -10.32 -6.11 -8.79
C ILE A 71 -11.64 -5.35 -8.91
N ILE A 72 -11.98 -5.01 -10.14
CA ILE A 72 -13.34 -4.55 -10.45
C ILE A 72 -14.22 -5.79 -10.45
N PRO A 73 -15.24 -5.89 -9.59
CA PRO A 73 -16.18 -7.00 -9.67
C PRO A 73 -16.79 -6.98 -11.07
N GLU A 74 -16.68 -8.09 -11.82
CA GLU A 74 -17.37 -8.21 -13.10
C GLU A 74 -18.87 -8.03 -12.82
N ASP A 75 -19.46 -6.99 -13.40
CA ASP A 75 -20.90 -6.80 -13.43
C ASP A 75 -21.50 -8.02 -14.12
N ASP A 76 -21.98 -8.99 -13.34
CA ASP A 76 -22.66 -10.18 -13.83
C ASP A 76 -24.07 -9.80 -14.31
N GLY A 77 -24.17 -8.84 -15.24
CA GLY A 77 -25.30 -8.51 -16.11
C GLY A 77 -26.71 -8.44 -15.52
N THR A 78 -26.85 -8.37 -14.19
CA THR A 78 -28.10 -8.60 -13.47
C THR A 78 -28.36 -7.51 -12.44
N HIS A 79 -27.99 -6.26 -12.72
CA HIS A 79 -28.53 -5.12 -11.97
C HIS A 79 -29.42 -4.28 -12.90
N GLY A 80 -30.70 -4.66 -12.87
CA GLY A 80 -31.76 -3.78 -13.31
C GLY A 80 -31.86 -2.60 -12.35
N GLY A 81 -31.28 -1.48 -12.75
CA GLY A 81 -31.74 -0.13 -12.45
C GLY A 81 -31.65 0.34 -11.00
N ASP A 82 -30.48 0.84 -10.62
CA ASP A 82 -30.34 2.02 -9.77
C ASP A 82 -29.06 2.76 -10.24
N GLU A 83 -29.19 4.02 -10.67
CA GLU A 83 -28.14 4.80 -11.35
C GLU A 83 -27.11 5.42 -10.36
N ASP A 84 -27.03 4.92 -9.13
CA ASP A 84 -26.25 5.50 -8.03
C ASP A 84 -25.58 4.43 -7.11
N GLU A 85 -25.24 3.25 -7.61
CA GLU A 85 -24.45 2.27 -6.83
C GLU A 85 -22.95 2.56 -6.95
N GLU A 86 -22.34 3.03 -5.86
CA GLU A 86 -20.89 3.13 -5.69
C GLU A 86 -20.27 1.73 -5.78
N ILE A 87 -19.67 1.38 -6.92
CA ILE A 87 -18.99 0.09 -7.10
C ILE A 87 -17.78 0.06 -6.14
N GLU A 88 -17.86 -0.79 -5.11
CA GLU A 88 -16.74 -1.06 -4.21
C GLU A 88 -15.65 -1.82 -5.00
N VAL A 89 -14.55 -1.13 -5.31
CA VAL A 89 -13.37 -1.74 -5.95
C VAL A 89 -12.51 -2.35 -4.84
N GLU A 90 -12.33 -3.68 -4.87
CA GLU A 90 -11.40 -4.37 -3.97
C GLU A 90 -9.97 -4.17 -4.50
N ALA A 91 -9.06 -3.69 -3.64
CA ALA A 91 -7.65 -3.53 -3.96
C ALA A 91 -6.83 -4.53 -3.15
N GLU A 92 -6.15 -5.46 -3.83
CA GLU A 92 -5.22 -6.39 -3.21
C GLU A 92 -3.79 -5.86 -3.36
N ILE A 93 -3.06 -5.75 -2.24
CA ILE A 93 -1.65 -5.32 -2.23
C ILE A 93 -0.77 -6.56 -2.13
N GLU A 94 0.00 -6.85 -3.16
CA GLU A 94 1.01 -7.89 -3.15
C GLU A 94 2.37 -7.31 -2.75
N LEU A 95 3.04 -7.92 -1.76
CA LEU A 95 4.38 -7.54 -1.30
C LEU A 95 5.40 -8.67 -1.59
N ILE A 96 6.51 -8.30 -2.22
CA ILE A 96 7.62 -9.21 -2.50
C ILE A 96 8.90 -8.64 -1.88
N GLU A 97 9.44 -9.31 -0.86
CA GLU A 97 10.69 -8.88 -0.22
C GLU A 97 11.88 -8.97 -1.18
N ARG A 98 12.61 -7.87 -1.35
CA ARG A 98 13.90 -7.84 -2.07
C ARG A 98 14.97 -8.50 -1.20
N THR A 99 15.57 -9.58 -1.69
CA THR A 99 16.64 -10.35 -1.02
C THR A 99 18.03 -9.87 -1.37
#